data_AF-A0A925BBQ8-F1
#
_entry.id   AF-A0A925BBQ8-F1
#
_cell.length_a   1.000
_cell.length_b   1.000
_cell.length_c   1.000
_cell.angle_alpha   90.00
_cell.angle_beta   90.00
_cell.angle_gamma   90.00
#
_symmetry.space_group_name_H-M   'P 1'
#
loop_
_entity.id
_entity.type
_entity.pdbx_description
1 polymer ?
#
loop_
_entity_poly.entity_id
_entity_poly.type
_entity_poly.pdbx_seq_one_letter_code
_entity_poly.pdbx_strand_id
1 'polypeptide(L)'
;MMPLPMAGKNADKNTDALLLSRTRVATPCHAEWAQMIGDDKSRYCGSCKKNVYNLSAMTGKEATALIREKEGNLCIRYYQRVDGTVMTQDCPVGVAAVKRKITRAFAAVVVGVASGLMLVVEGIRFGTDQPSLFTERLTVWVARISPRTSAAISHTAGAMAPIPVETPAPVETPGAIMGAPAMLGEMAPEPEAMLGRMRIEPTTQDR
;
A
#
# COMPACT_ATOMS: atom_id res chain seq x y z
N MET A 1 37.70 -22.78 -19.50
CA MET A 1 36.91 -22.16 -18.41
C MET A 1 35.47 -21.97 -18.87
N MET A 2 34.54 -22.82 -18.43
CA MET A 2 33.10 -22.60 -18.61
C MET A 2 32.56 -21.77 -17.43
N PRO A 3 31.75 -20.73 -17.65
CA PRO A 3 31.19 -19.94 -16.55
C PRO A 3 30.08 -20.73 -15.83
N LEU A 4 30.17 -20.77 -14.49
CA LEU A 4 29.18 -21.37 -13.59
C LEU A 4 27.80 -20.69 -13.75
N PRO A 5 26.69 -21.46 -13.62
CA PRO A 5 25.36 -20.91 -13.76
C PRO A 5 24.97 -20.05 -12.56
N MET A 6 24.32 -18.91 -12.83
CA MET A 6 23.82 -17.91 -11.88
C MET A 6 22.61 -18.40 -11.04
N ALA A 7 22.49 -19.71 -10.78
CA ALA A 7 21.34 -20.36 -10.15
C ALA A 7 21.23 -20.12 -8.62
N GLY A 8 22.25 -19.55 -7.99
CA GLY A 8 22.36 -19.49 -6.53
C GLY A 8 21.33 -18.60 -5.81
N LYS A 9 20.85 -17.51 -6.43
CA LYS A 9 20.00 -16.48 -5.77
C LYS A 9 18.50 -16.79 -5.70
N ASN A 10 18.07 -17.91 -6.28
CA ASN A 10 16.69 -18.38 -6.16
C ASN A 10 16.60 -19.61 -5.26
N ALA A 11 17.64 -20.46 -5.27
CA ALA A 11 17.74 -21.61 -4.37
C ALA A 11 17.92 -21.19 -2.90
N ASP A 12 18.70 -20.12 -2.64
CA ASP A 12 18.86 -19.55 -1.29
C ASP A 12 17.52 -19.07 -0.72
N LYS A 13 16.76 -18.28 -1.48
CA LYS A 13 15.45 -17.74 -1.05
C LYS A 13 14.42 -18.83 -0.80
N ASN A 14 14.40 -19.88 -1.62
CA ASN A 14 13.44 -20.97 -1.42
C ASN A 14 13.75 -21.76 -0.13
N THR A 15 15.04 -22.00 0.12
CA THR A 15 15.49 -22.67 1.35
C THR A 15 15.17 -21.84 2.59
N ASP A 16 15.42 -20.54 2.54
CA ASP A 16 15.11 -19.61 3.64
C ASP A 16 13.60 -19.54 3.92
N ALA A 17 12.78 -19.48 2.86
CA ALA A 17 11.32 -19.49 2.99
C ALA A 17 10.80 -20.80 3.61
N LEU A 18 11.38 -21.96 3.22
CA LEU A 18 11.05 -23.27 3.80
C LEU A 18 11.47 -23.39 5.27
N LEU A 19 12.59 -22.79 5.67
CA LEU A 19 13.03 -22.80 7.07
C LEU A 19 12.12 -21.94 7.95
N LEU A 20 11.74 -20.76 7.45
CA LEU A 20 10.78 -19.89 8.13
C LEU A 20 9.38 -20.49 8.23
N SER A 21 8.91 -21.24 7.22
CA SER A 21 7.58 -21.87 7.27
C SER A 21 7.48 -23.00 8.28
N ARG A 22 8.61 -23.63 8.64
CA ARG A 22 8.70 -24.70 9.66
C ARG A 22 8.97 -24.16 11.07
N THR A 23 9.15 -22.86 11.19
CA THR A 23 9.41 -22.19 12.46
C THR A 23 8.09 -21.98 13.19
N ARG A 24 7.95 -22.61 14.36
CA ARG A 24 6.74 -22.52 15.19
C ARG A 24 7.10 -22.16 16.63
N VAL A 25 6.18 -21.48 17.31
CA VAL A 25 6.27 -21.30 18.77
C VAL A 25 5.77 -22.57 19.44
N ALA A 26 6.67 -23.33 20.06
CA ALA A 26 6.35 -24.57 20.78
C ALA A 26 5.90 -24.33 22.22
N THR A 27 6.38 -23.26 22.84
CA THR A 27 5.97 -22.88 24.21
C THR A 27 5.60 -21.41 24.21
N PRO A 28 4.31 -21.07 24.25
CA PRO A 28 3.89 -19.67 24.26
C PRO A 28 4.40 -18.97 25.51
N CYS A 29 4.77 -17.70 25.36
CA CYS A 29 5.09 -16.82 26.47
C CYS A 29 3.94 -15.82 26.64
N HIS A 30 3.37 -15.76 27.85
CA HIS A 30 2.26 -14.84 28.18
C HIS A 30 2.72 -13.43 28.56
N ALA A 31 4.02 -13.14 28.52
CA ALA A 31 4.53 -11.81 28.85
C ALA A 31 4.21 -10.81 27.73
N GLU A 32 3.83 -9.59 28.12
CA GLU A 32 3.54 -8.53 27.16
C GLU A 32 4.82 -7.99 26.50
N TRP A 33 4.87 -8.02 25.18
CA TRP A 33 6.00 -7.47 24.40
C TRP A 33 6.25 -5.98 24.69
N ALA A 34 5.18 -5.22 24.94
CA ALA A 34 5.25 -3.80 25.25
C ALA A 34 6.00 -3.51 26.55
N GLN A 35 5.97 -4.42 27.52
CA GLN A 35 6.66 -4.29 28.81
C GLN A 35 8.12 -4.78 28.79
N MET A 36 8.57 -5.34 27.66
CA MET A 36 9.94 -5.82 27.52
C MET A 36 10.90 -4.68 27.17
N ILE A 37 12.15 -4.80 27.62
CA ILE A 37 13.19 -3.78 27.43
C ILE A 37 14.02 -4.12 26.19
N GLY A 38 14.14 -3.19 25.26
CA GLY A 38 14.97 -3.35 24.05
C GLY A 38 14.43 -2.52 22.89
N ASP A 39 14.71 -2.98 21.67
CA ASP A 39 14.31 -2.34 20.41
C ASP A 39 13.17 -3.11 19.71
N ASP A 40 12.83 -2.75 18.47
CA ASP A 40 11.77 -3.43 17.72
C ASP A 40 12.17 -4.81 17.17
N LYS A 41 13.48 -5.08 17.06
CA LYS A 41 14.02 -6.36 16.59
C LYS A 41 14.28 -7.35 17.72
N SER A 42 14.72 -6.89 18.89
CA SER A 42 15.06 -7.73 20.03
C SER A 42 14.74 -7.03 21.37
N ARG A 43 14.06 -7.77 22.26
CA ARG A 43 13.78 -7.32 23.62
C ARG A 43 14.07 -8.40 24.64
N TYR A 44 14.51 -7.99 25.83
CA TYR A 44 14.71 -8.89 26.95
C TYR A 44 13.39 -9.15 27.68
N CYS A 45 13.01 -10.42 27.79
CA CYS A 45 11.85 -10.84 28.56
C CYS A 45 12.27 -11.27 29.97
N GLY A 46 11.77 -10.59 31.00
CA GLY A 46 12.02 -10.93 32.41
C GLY A 46 11.45 -12.29 32.83
N SER A 47 10.30 -12.70 32.26
CA SER A 47 9.64 -13.97 32.60
C SER A 47 10.40 -15.19 32.06
N CYS A 48 10.87 -15.12 30.81
CA CYS A 48 11.66 -16.19 30.20
C CYS A 48 13.17 -16.08 30.48
N LYS A 49 13.63 -14.93 31.00
CA LYS A 49 15.04 -14.57 31.19
C LYS A 49 15.89 -14.73 29.92
N LYS A 50 15.29 -14.44 28.76
CA LYS A 50 15.89 -14.59 27.43
C LYS A 50 15.53 -13.42 26.53
N ASN A 51 16.36 -13.18 25.52
CA ASN A 51 16.04 -12.27 24.44
C ASN A 51 14.98 -12.89 23.52
N VAL A 52 13.94 -12.11 23.26
CA VAL A 52 12.88 -12.42 22.32
C VAL A 52 13.12 -11.60 21.06
N TYR A 53 13.18 -12.28 19.91
CA TYR A 53 13.46 -11.67 18.62
C TYR A 53 12.20 -11.56 17.77
N ASN A 54 11.92 -10.37 17.23
CA ASN A 54 10.76 -10.12 16.39
C ASN A 54 11.11 -10.37 14.91
N LEU A 55 10.73 -11.53 14.39
CA LEU A 55 11.01 -11.90 12.99
C LEU A 55 10.25 -11.01 12.00
N SER A 56 9.13 -10.41 12.41
CA SER A 56 8.37 -9.50 11.55
C SER A 56 9.03 -8.14 11.37
N ALA A 57 9.94 -7.76 12.28
CA ALA A 57 10.79 -6.58 12.13
C ALA A 57 12.11 -6.88 11.38
N MET A 58 12.32 -8.12 10.94
CA MET A 58 13.53 -8.56 10.25
C MET A 58 13.24 -8.99 8.82
N THR A 59 14.27 -8.96 7.98
CA THR A 59 14.20 -9.55 6.64
C THR A 59 14.20 -11.07 6.73
N GLY A 60 13.71 -11.78 5.70
CA GLY A 60 13.75 -13.24 5.68
C GLY A 60 15.18 -13.82 5.80
N LYS A 61 16.17 -13.10 5.26
CA LYS A 61 17.59 -13.47 5.36
C LYS A 61 18.13 -13.27 6.77
N GLU A 62 17.86 -12.11 7.38
CA GLU A 62 18.25 -11.84 8.77
C GLU A 62 17.62 -12.85 9.73
N ALA A 63 16.33 -13.12 9.58
CA ALA A 63 15.61 -14.09 10.41
C ALA A 63 16.21 -15.50 10.26
N THR A 64 16.48 -15.94 9.04
CA THR A 64 17.07 -17.26 8.79
C THR A 64 18.50 -17.36 9.31
N ALA A 65 19.31 -16.31 9.16
CA ALA A 65 20.66 -16.25 9.70
C ALA A 65 20.64 -16.35 11.23
N LEU A 66 19.75 -15.62 11.90
CA LEU A 66 19.58 -15.67 13.34
C LEU A 66 19.17 -17.07 13.83
N ILE A 67 18.23 -17.72 13.14
CA ILE A 67 17.78 -19.07 13.48
C ILE A 67 18.93 -20.07 13.34
N ARG A 68 19.75 -19.95 12.28
CA ARG A 68 20.94 -20.79 12.08
C ARG A 68 22.00 -20.53 13.16
N GLU A 69 22.26 -19.27 13.49
CA GLU A 69 23.26 -18.88 14.49
C GLU A 69 22.91 -19.40 15.89
N LYS A 70 21.64 -19.35 16.28
CA LYS A 70 21.16 -19.79 17.60
C LYS A 70 20.61 -21.22 17.60
N GLU A 71 20.80 -21.97 16.52
CA GLU A 71 20.34 -23.35 16.36
C GLU A 71 18.85 -23.57 16.72
N GLY A 72 18.00 -22.56 16.45
CA GLY A 72 16.58 -22.58 16.80
C GLY A 72 16.25 -22.48 18.30
N ASN A 73 17.23 -22.31 19.19
CA ASN A 73 17.06 -22.23 20.65
C ASN A 73 16.80 -20.81 21.18
N LEU A 74 16.01 -20.02 20.45
CA LEU A 74 15.66 -18.65 20.81
C LEU A 74 14.16 -18.47 21.09
N CYS A 75 13.82 -17.37 21.76
CA CYS A 75 12.44 -16.91 21.83
C CYS A 75 12.17 -15.99 20.65
N ILE A 76 11.04 -16.18 19.98
CA ILE A 76 10.64 -15.41 18.81
C ILE A 76 9.26 -14.81 18.99
N ARG A 77 9.04 -13.70 18.31
CA ARG A 77 7.75 -13.09 18.04
C ARG A 77 7.57 -12.97 16.53
N TYR A 78 6.42 -13.32 16.00
CA TYR A 78 6.10 -13.04 14.60
C TYR A 78 4.59 -12.98 14.36
N TYR A 79 4.21 -12.29 13.30
CA TYR A 79 2.86 -12.36 12.74
C TYR A 79 2.79 -13.47 11.70
N GLN A 80 1.69 -14.22 11.71
CA GLN A 80 1.43 -15.28 10.75
C GLN A 80 0.17 -14.93 9.96
N ARG A 81 0.18 -15.15 8.66
CA ARG A 81 -1.02 -15.06 7.84
C ARG A 81 -1.85 -16.35 7.99
N VAL A 82 -3.12 -16.30 7.61
CA VAL A 82 -4.04 -17.45 7.51
C VAL A 82 -3.50 -18.65 6.71
N ASP A 83 -2.54 -18.42 5.81
CA ASP A 83 -1.86 -19.45 5.01
C ASP A 83 -0.74 -20.18 5.80
N GLY A 84 -0.47 -19.76 7.04
CA GLY A 84 0.61 -20.28 7.86
C GLY A 84 1.98 -19.64 7.57
N THR A 85 2.08 -18.68 6.66
CA THR A 85 3.35 -18.03 6.31
C THR A 85 3.73 -16.99 7.36
N VAL A 86 4.97 -17.07 7.87
CA VAL A 86 5.57 -16.07 8.75
C VAL A 86 5.77 -14.75 7.99
N MET A 87 5.20 -13.68 8.52
CA MET A 87 5.36 -12.33 7.96
C MET A 87 6.71 -11.76 8.38
N THR A 88 7.54 -11.47 7.40
CA THR A 88 8.83 -10.77 7.52
C THR A 88 8.78 -9.44 6.77
N GLN A 89 9.77 -8.57 6.98
CA GLN A 89 9.81 -7.24 6.35
C GLN A 89 9.80 -7.32 4.81
N ASP A 90 10.48 -8.33 4.24
CA ASP A 90 10.56 -8.54 2.78
C ASP A 90 9.52 -9.51 2.25
N CYS A 91 8.34 -9.60 2.89
CA CYS A 91 7.30 -10.54 2.49
C CYS A 91 7.02 -10.42 0.98
N PRO A 92 7.28 -11.48 0.17
CA PRO A 92 7.32 -11.39 -1.29
C PRO A 92 5.99 -10.94 -1.88
N VAL A 93 4.87 -11.31 -1.24
CA VAL A 93 3.52 -10.89 -1.65
C VAL A 93 3.27 -9.40 -1.40
N GLY A 94 3.78 -8.85 -0.29
CA GLY A 94 3.67 -7.42 0.04
C GLY A 94 4.52 -6.59 -0.92
N VAL A 95 5.78 -7.02 -1.12
CA VAL A 95 6.69 -6.38 -2.07
C VAL A 95 6.15 -6.44 -3.50
N ALA A 96 5.57 -7.57 -3.94
CA ALA A 96 4.98 -7.69 -5.27
C ALA A 96 3.72 -6.82 -5.45
N ALA A 97 2.90 -6.66 -4.41
CA ALA A 97 1.75 -5.77 -4.45
C ALA A 97 2.17 -4.30 -4.56
N VAL A 98 3.15 -3.87 -3.76
CA VAL A 98 3.70 -2.51 -3.81
C VAL A 98 4.38 -2.24 -5.16
N LYS A 99 5.22 -3.17 -5.64
CA LYS A 99 5.86 -3.06 -6.96
C LYS A 99 4.84 -2.90 -8.07
N ARG A 100 3.74 -3.68 -8.09
CA ARG A 100 2.69 -3.55 -9.11
C ARG A 100 1.98 -2.19 -9.09
N LYS A 101 1.76 -1.60 -7.92
CA LYS A 101 1.18 -0.25 -7.80
C LYS A 101 2.15 0.80 -8.36
N ILE A 102 3.41 0.72 -7.96
CA ILE A 102 4.47 1.63 -8.41
C ILE A 102 4.65 1.52 -9.93
N THR A 103 4.81 0.31 -10.49
CA THR A 103 5.01 0.14 -11.94
C THR A 103 3.83 0.66 -12.76
N ARG A 104 2.58 0.47 -12.29
CA ARG A 104 1.39 1.03 -12.94
C ARG A 104 1.37 2.56 -12.89
N ALA A 105 1.70 3.17 -11.75
CA ALA A 105 1.77 4.61 -11.62
C ALA A 105 2.86 5.21 -12.53
N PHE A 106 4.05 4.62 -12.55
CA PHE A 106 5.13 5.02 -13.45
C PHE A 106 4.75 4.86 -14.92
N ALA A 107 4.10 3.75 -15.30
CA ALA A 107 3.64 3.55 -16.67
C ALA A 107 2.63 4.63 -17.09
N ALA A 108 1.69 5.01 -16.22
CA ALA A 108 0.74 6.08 -16.50
C ALA A 108 1.42 7.44 -16.73
N VAL A 109 2.44 7.77 -15.93
CA VAL A 109 3.24 8.99 -16.12
C VAL A 109 3.99 8.96 -17.45
N VAL A 110 4.66 7.87 -17.77
CA VAL A 110 5.42 7.72 -19.04
C VAL A 110 4.49 7.84 -20.25
N VAL A 111 3.33 7.17 -20.21
CA VAL A 111 2.32 7.28 -21.28
C VAL A 111 1.78 8.70 -21.40
N GLY A 112 1.51 9.38 -20.29
CA GLY A 112 1.05 10.77 -20.28
C GLY A 112 2.09 11.74 -20.86
N VAL A 113 3.37 11.59 -20.48
CA VAL A 113 4.47 12.42 -21.01
C VAL A 113 4.68 12.15 -22.50
N ALA A 114 4.69 10.88 -22.93
CA ALA A 114 4.88 10.52 -24.33
C ALA A 114 3.72 11.03 -25.22
N SER A 115 2.47 10.90 -24.77
CA SER A 115 1.30 11.42 -25.50
C SER A 115 1.27 12.95 -25.55
N GLY A 116 1.62 13.63 -24.46
CA GLY A 116 1.77 15.09 -24.45
C GLY A 116 2.87 15.58 -25.39
N LEU A 117 4.04 14.95 -25.37
CA LEU A 117 5.13 15.25 -26.32
C LEU A 117 4.72 15.00 -27.77
N MET A 118 3.96 13.94 -28.05
CA MET A 118 3.49 13.65 -29.39
C MET A 118 2.53 14.75 -29.90
N LEU A 119 1.57 15.19 -29.09
CA LEU A 119 0.66 16.29 -29.44
C LEU A 119 1.38 17.61 -29.70
N VAL A 120 2.45 17.90 -28.95
CA VAL A 120 3.30 19.09 -29.19
C VAL A 120 4.04 18.97 -30.52
N VAL A 121 4.59 17.79 -30.84
CA VAL A 121 5.27 17.57 -32.12
C VAL A 121 4.30 17.67 -33.30
N GLU A 122 3.11 17.07 -33.22
CA GLU A 122 2.06 17.18 -34.24
C GLU A 122 1.60 18.64 -34.41
N GLY A 123 1.44 19.37 -33.31
CA GLY A 123 1.08 20.80 -33.33
C GLY A 123 2.14 21.67 -34.00
N ILE A 124 3.43 21.35 -33.82
CA ILE A 124 4.54 22.03 -34.51
C ILE A 124 4.58 21.67 -36.01
N ARG A 125 4.13 20.46 -36.39
CA ARG A 125 4.03 20.03 -37.80
C ARG A 125 2.84 20.63 -38.55
N PHE A 126 1.75 20.96 -37.85
CA PHE A 126 0.54 21.59 -38.42
C PHE A 126 0.61 23.13 -38.45
N GLY A 127 1.67 23.70 -37.89
CA GLY A 127 1.86 25.13 -37.70
C GLY A 127 2.83 25.78 -38.68
N THR A 128 2.81 25.43 -39.97
CA THR A 128 3.25 26.30 -41.09
C THR A 128 3.00 25.56 -42.42
N ASP A 129 1.78 25.59 -42.98
CA ASP A 129 1.58 25.88 -44.42
C ASP A 129 0.10 25.95 -44.83
N GLN A 130 -0.22 27.02 -45.55
CA GLN A 130 -1.43 27.37 -46.32
C GLN A 130 -2.74 27.86 -45.61
N PRO A 131 -2.91 29.19 -45.48
CA PRO A 131 -4.22 29.84 -45.36
C PRO A 131 -4.79 30.10 -46.76
N SER A 132 -5.79 29.34 -47.19
CA SER A 132 -6.84 29.78 -48.14
C SER A 132 -7.81 28.63 -48.38
N LEU A 133 -9.10 28.95 -48.46
CA LEU A 133 -10.23 28.04 -48.76
C LEU A 133 -10.93 27.33 -47.57
N PHE A 134 -10.80 27.83 -46.33
CA PHE A 134 -11.69 27.40 -45.23
C PHE A 134 -12.61 28.51 -44.69
N THR A 135 -12.56 29.70 -45.29
CA THR A 135 -13.41 30.85 -44.91
C THR A 135 -14.83 30.80 -45.48
N GLU A 136 -15.14 29.89 -46.41
CA GLU A 136 -16.50 29.79 -47.00
C GLU A 136 -17.45 28.83 -46.26
N ARG A 137 -16.96 27.94 -45.40
CA ARG A 137 -17.80 26.90 -44.76
C ARG A 137 -18.19 27.15 -43.30
N LEU A 138 -17.62 28.14 -42.63
CA LEU A 138 -17.93 28.48 -41.23
C LEU A 138 -18.99 29.58 -41.07
N THR A 139 -19.17 30.44 -42.07
CA THR A 139 -20.19 31.50 -42.06
C THR A 139 -21.62 30.95 -42.06
N VAL A 140 -21.84 29.78 -42.66
CA VAL A 140 -23.18 29.12 -42.69
C VAL A 140 -23.52 28.46 -41.35
N TRP A 141 -22.52 28.04 -40.57
CA TRP A 141 -22.76 27.32 -39.31
C TRP A 141 -23.06 28.26 -38.14
N VAL A 142 -22.36 29.41 -38.05
CA VAL A 142 -22.59 30.40 -36.97
C VAL A 142 -23.95 31.10 -37.12
N ALA A 143 -24.44 31.28 -38.36
CA ALA A 143 -25.75 31.89 -38.61
C ALA A 143 -26.94 30.97 -38.24
N ARG A 144 -26.73 29.65 -38.08
CA ARG A 144 -27.81 28.69 -37.80
C ARG A 144 -28.10 28.47 -36.31
N ILE A 145 -27.27 29.01 -35.41
CA ILE A 145 -27.37 28.80 -33.96
C ILE A 145 -27.75 30.10 -33.22
N SER A 146 -28.47 31.03 -33.87
CA SER A 146 -29.14 32.10 -33.13
C SER A 146 -30.55 31.65 -32.73
N PRO A 147 -30.78 31.16 -31.50
CA PRO A 147 -32.12 31.10 -30.96
C PRO A 147 -32.60 32.53 -30.73
N ARG A 148 -33.58 32.89 -31.55
CA ARG A 148 -34.56 33.94 -31.33
C ARG A 148 -35.21 33.78 -29.96
N THR A 149 -34.79 34.56 -28.96
CA THR A 149 -35.66 34.97 -27.83
C THR A 149 -35.21 36.32 -27.29
N SER A 150 -35.72 37.40 -27.87
CA SER A 150 -35.93 38.64 -27.12
C SER A 150 -37.17 38.43 -26.25
N ALA A 151 -36.97 38.07 -25.00
CA ALA A 151 -37.97 38.27 -23.96
C ALA A 151 -37.37 39.28 -22.98
N ALA A 152 -37.96 40.48 -22.98
CA ALA A 152 -37.61 41.58 -22.11
C ALA A 152 -37.74 41.19 -20.64
N ILE A 153 -36.75 41.54 -19.83
CA ILE A 153 -36.86 41.56 -18.37
C ILE A 153 -36.62 43.00 -17.93
N SER A 154 -37.70 43.64 -17.48
CA SER A 154 -37.71 44.96 -16.87
C SER A 154 -36.83 44.98 -15.62
N HIS A 155 -35.97 45.99 -15.51
CA HIS A 155 -35.26 46.31 -14.27
C HIS A 155 -36.24 46.96 -13.28
N THR A 156 -36.63 46.26 -12.23
CA THR A 156 -37.16 46.88 -11.01
C THR A 156 -36.02 47.05 -10.02
N ALA A 157 -35.71 48.30 -9.69
CA ALA A 157 -34.78 48.69 -8.65
C ALA A 157 -35.23 48.15 -7.28
N GLY A 158 -34.38 47.34 -6.65
CA GLY A 158 -34.52 46.90 -5.27
C GLY A 158 -33.25 47.28 -4.51
N ALA A 159 -33.40 48.15 -3.52
CA ALA A 159 -32.34 48.68 -2.68
C ALA A 159 -31.52 47.57 -1.99
N MET A 160 -30.19 47.67 -2.09
CA MET A 160 -29.28 46.78 -1.38
C MET A 160 -29.14 47.26 0.07
N ALA A 161 -29.80 46.58 1.00
CA ALA A 161 -29.49 46.72 2.43
C ALA A 161 -28.14 46.02 2.73
N PRO A 162 -27.29 46.57 3.61
CA PRO A 162 -26.04 45.92 3.98
C PRO A 162 -26.32 44.66 4.82
N ILE A 163 -25.68 43.56 4.43
CA ILE A 163 -25.76 42.26 5.11
C ILE A 163 -24.91 42.33 6.39
N PRO A 164 -25.42 41.96 7.58
CA PRO A 164 -24.64 41.90 8.80
C PRO A 164 -23.58 40.80 8.71
N VAL A 165 -22.33 41.10 9.07
CA VAL A 165 -21.24 40.13 9.15
C VAL A 165 -21.38 39.37 10.47
N GLU A 166 -21.94 38.16 10.43
CA GLU A 166 -21.92 37.24 11.57
C GLU A 166 -20.52 36.62 11.73
N THR A 167 -19.98 36.75 12.94
CA THR A 167 -18.72 36.15 13.37
C THR A 167 -18.90 34.63 13.49
N PRO A 168 -17.99 33.80 12.94
CA PRO A 168 -18.18 32.35 13.01
C PRO A 168 -18.03 31.85 14.45
N ALA A 169 -19.07 31.18 14.93
CA ALA A 169 -19.11 30.46 16.20
C ALA A 169 -18.17 29.22 16.17
N PRO A 170 -17.76 28.69 17.35
CA PRO A 170 -16.85 27.55 17.45
C PRO A 170 -17.49 26.28 16.86
N VAL A 171 -16.69 25.54 16.09
CA VAL A 171 -17.09 24.28 15.45
C VAL A 171 -17.25 23.19 16.52
N GLU A 172 -18.50 22.87 16.89
CA GLU A 172 -18.82 21.64 17.60
C GLU A 172 -18.78 20.44 16.63
N THR A 173 -18.15 19.36 17.09
CA THR A 173 -17.95 18.12 16.35
C THR A 173 -19.28 17.38 16.17
N PRO A 174 -19.73 17.03 14.95
CA PRO A 174 -20.98 16.32 14.79
C PRO A 174 -20.89 14.89 15.33
N GLY A 175 -21.83 14.60 16.23
CA GLY A 175 -22.05 13.30 16.83
C GLY A 175 -22.38 12.21 15.82
N ALA A 176 -22.00 11.00 16.21
CA ALA A 176 -22.23 9.76 15.51
C ALA A 176 -23.70 9.57 15.11
N ILE A 177 -23.95 9.46 13.80
CA ILE A 177 -25.16 8.85 13.28
C ILE A 177 -25.04 7.33 13.49
N MET A 178 -25.76 6.81 14.48
CA MET A 178 -25.99 5.37 14.67
C MET A 178 -26.85 4.86 13.51
N GLY A 179 -26.21 4.37 12.45
CA GLY A 179 -26.84 3.49 11.47
C GLY A 179 -26.98 2.08 12.05
N ALA A 180 -28.14 1.47 11.83
CA ALA A 180 -28.46 0.09 12.24
C ALA A 180 -27.34 -0.92 11.91
N PRO A 181 -27.14 -1.97 12.72
CA PRO A 181 -26.01 -2.86 12.59
C PRO A 181 -26.13 -3.64 11.28
N ALA A 182 -25.28 -3.30 10.32
CA ALA A 182 -24.87 -4.28 9.32
C ALA A 182 -24.26 -5.44 10.12
N MET A 183 -24.88 -6.59 9.99
CA MET A 183 -24.41 -7.89 10.47
C MET A 183 -22.88 -7.90 10.47
N LEU A 184 -22.29 -7.83 11.66
CA LEU A 184 -20.86 -8.04 11.87
C LEU A 184 -20.58 -9.46 11.39
N GLY A 185 -20.27 -9.57 10.10
CA GLY A 185 -19.45 -10.68 9.62
C GLY A 185 -18.21 -10.64 10.48
N GLU A 186 -18.02 -11.72 11.25
CA GLU A 186 -16.86 -12.02 12.07
C GLU A 186 -15.68 -11.12 11.68
N MET A 187 -15.40 -10.10 12.49
CA MET A 187 -14.17 -9.34 12.35
C MET A 187 -13.06 -10.38 12.54
N ALA A 188 -12.48 -10.82 11.42
CA ALA A 188 -11.44 -11.84 11.43
C ALA A 188 -10.45 -11.43 12.53
N PRO A 189 -10.12 -12.34 13.47
CA PRO A 189 -9.32 -11.97 14.63
C PRO A 189 -8.08 -11.23 14.14
N GLU A 190 -7.79 -10.06 14.72
CA GLU A 190 -6.52 -9.39 14.46
C GLU A 190 -5.42 -10.44 14.67
N PRO A 191 -4.47 -10.59 13.74
CA PRO A 191 -3.50 -11.67 13.82
C PRO A 191 -2.67 -11.49 15.08
N GLU A 192 -3.01 -12.25 16.12
CA GLU A 192 -2.26 -12.23 17.37
C GLU A 192 -0.83 -12.65 17.05
N ALA A 193 0.12 -11.83 17.49
CA ALA A 193 1.53 -12.16 17.30
C ALA A 193 1.86 -13.41 18.13
N MET A 194 2.32 -14.45 17.45
CA MET A 194 2.80 -15.65 18.11
C MET A 194 4.10 -15.30 18.83
N LEU A 195 4.12 -15.47 20.15
CA LEU A 195 5.24 -15.13 21.01
C LEU A 195 5.63 -16.32 21.87
N GLY A 196 6.89 -16.72 21.84
CA GLY A 196 7.40 -17.73 22.75
C GLY A 196 8.64 -18.48 22.26
N ARG A 197 8.89 -19.63 22.88
CA ARG A 197 10.05 -20.47 22.54
C ARG A 197 9.85 -21.13 21.18
N MET A 198 10.84 -20.99 20.31
CA MET A 198 10.85 -21.58 18.98
C MET A 198 11.11 -23.09 19.01
N ARG A 199 10.54 -23.80 18.03
CA ARG A 199 10.98 -25.12 17.56
C ARG A 199 10.85 -25.16 16.03
N ILE A 200 11.73 -25.93 15.39
CA ILE A 200 11.64 -26.27 13.97
C ILE A 200 10.95 -27.64 13.86
N GLU A 201 9.86 -27.74 13.09
CA GLU A 201 9.21 -29.03 12.84
C GLU A 201 10.05 -29.91 11.90
N PRO A 202 10.19 -31.22 12.18
CA PRO A 202 10.92 -32.15 11.33
C PRO A 202 10.21 -32.34 9.99
N THR A 203 10.99 -32.57 8.93
CA THR A 203 10.44 -32.79 7.58
C THR A 203 9.76 -34.16 7.51
N THR A 204 8.57 -34.24 6.92
CA THR A 204 7.88 -35.51 6.62
C THR A 204 8.66 -36.43 5.67
N GLN A 205 9.74 -35.94 5.07
CA GLN A 205 10.64 -36.68 4.18
C GLN A 205 11.67 -37.56 4.92
N ASP A 206 11.77 -37.43 6.24
CA ASP A 206 12.79 -38.10 7.09
C ASP A 206 12.16 -39.21 7.95
N ARG A 207 11.07 -39.84 7.48
CA ARG A 207 10.32 -40.89 8.18
C ARG A 207 10.08 -42.10 7.29
#